data_AF-A0A800JHS0-F1
#
_entry.id   AF-A0A800JHS0-F1
#
_cell.length_a   1.000
_cell.length_b   1.000
_cell.length_c   1.000
_cell.angle_alpha   90.00
_cell.angle_beta   90.00
_cell.angle_gamma   90.00
#
_symmetry.space_group_name_H-M   'P 1'
#
loop_
_entity.id
_entity.type
_entity.pdbx_description
1 polymer ?
#
loop_
_entity_poly.entity_id
_entity_poly.type
_entity_poly.pdbx_seq_one_letter_code
_entity_poly.pdbx_strand_id
1 'polypeptide(L)'
;MSKKILIPITLFALWIIFKCSLTAEEAQAKKPLFRFGAVADCQYCNQTSGVRKYSLSPQKLRDCVEHYNKLDLAFVIHLGDFIDRDFKSFATVTPIYNRLKAPHY
;
A
#
# COMPACT_ATOMS: atom_id res chain seq x y z
N MET A 1 -23.05 18.73 53.49
CA MET A 1 -22.21 17.54 53.26
C MET A 1 -20.74 17.97 53.28
N SER A 2 -19.89 17.36 54.12
CA SER A 2 -18.52 17.84 54.37
C SER A 2 -17.64 17.72 53.11
N LYS A 3 -16.91 18.80 52.76
CA LYS A 3 -15.97 18.84 51.61
C LYS A 3 -14.95 17.69 51.64
N LYS A 4 -14.68 17.12 52.83
CA LYS A 4 -13.79 15.97 53.03
C LYS A 4 -14.28 14.66 52.39
N ILE A 5 -15.60 14.51 52.19
CA ILE A 5 -16.22 13.31 51.59
C ILE A 5 -16.43 13.49 50.07
N LEU A 6 -16.53 14.74 49.58
CA LEU A 6 -16.78 15.03 48.16
C LEU A 6 -15.54 14.78 47.27
N ILE A 7 -14.34 15.04 47.80
CA ILE A 7 -13.06 14.88 47.09
C ILE A 7 -12.72 13.41 46.71
N PRO A 8 -12.86 12.41 47.60
CA PRO A 8 -12.60 11.03 47.21
C PRO A 8 -13.61 10.50 46.20
N ILE A 9 -14.87 10.96 46.25
CA ILE A 9 -15.92 10.58 45.29
C ILE A 9 -15.61 11.12 43.90
N THR A 10 -15.18 12.38 43.80
CA THR A 10 -14.82 12.97 42.51
C THR A 10 -13.55 12.35 41.93
N LEU A 11 -12.55 12.03 42.76
CA LEU A 11 -11.35 11.31 42.32
C LEU A 11 -11.66 9.89 41.82
N PHE A 12 -12.57 9.18 42.51
CA PHE A 12 -12.97 7.84 42.10
C PHE A 12 -13.78 7.86 40.80
N ALA A 13 -14.68 8.83 40.63
CA ALA A 13 -15.41 9.04 39.38
C ALA A 13 -14.48 9.41 38.21
N LEU A 14 -13.48 10.27 38.46
CA LEU A 14 -12.47 10.64 37.45
C LEU A 14 -11.61 9.43 37.03
N TRP A 15 -11.28 8.55 37.98
CA TRP A 15 -10.55 7.31 37.72
C TRP A 15 -11.36 6.31 36.88
N ILE A 16 -12.67 6.19 37.15
CA ILE A 16 -13.59 5.36 36.36
C ILE A 16 -13.71 5.90 34.94
N ILE A 17 -13.88 7.21 34.76
CA ILE A 17 -13.98 7.85 33.45
C ILE A 17 -12.68 7.67 32.66
N PHE A 18 -11.52 7.83 33.31
CA PHE A 18 -10.22 7.61 32.68
C PHE A 18 -10.01 6.15 32.24
N LYS A 19 -10.43 5.19 33.08
CA LYS A 19 -10.39 3.75 32.75
C LYS A 19 -11.32 3.41 31.57
N CYS A 20 -12.53 3.97 31.54
CA CYS A 20 -13.53 3.68 30.52
C CYS A 20 -13.11 4.20 29.12
N SER A 21 -12.42 5.35 29.06
CA SER A 21 -11.86 5.87 27.81
C SER A 21 -10.67 5.06 27.27
N LEU A 22 -9.99 4.27 28.11
CA LEU A 22 -8.91 3.38 27.67
C LEU A 22 -9.40 2.04 27.10
N THR A 23 -10.67 1.69 27.30
CA THR A 23 -11.27 0.42 26.85
C THR A 23 -12.19 0.58 25.65
N ALA A 24 -12.02 1.65 24.87
CA ALA A 24 -12.58 1.70 23.53
C ALA A 24 -11.76 0.74 22.64
N GLU A 25 -12.12 -0.54 22.68
CA GLU A 25 -11.59 -1.55 21.78
C GLU A 25 -12.18 -1.25 20.40
N GLU A 26 -11.45 -0.45 19.61
CA GLU A 26 -11.68 -0.38 18.17
C GLU A 26 -11.75 -1.83 17.67
N ALA A 27 -12.81 -2.18 16.95
CA ALA A 27 -12.95 -3.50 16.34
C ALA A 27 -11.68 -3.78 15.53
N GLN A 28 -10.76 -4.56 16.11
CA GLN A 28 -9.41 -4.68 15.60
C GLN A 28 -9.47 -5.55 14.36
N ALA A 29 -9.70 -4.91 13.20
CA ALA A 29 -9.57 -5.57 11.92
C ALA A 29 -8.19 -6.23 11.92
N LYS A 30 -8.16 -7.57 11.92
CA LYS A 30 -6.92 -8.33 11.98
C LYS A 30 -5.99 -7.80 10.90
N LYS A 31 -4.81 -7.33 11.30
CA LYS A 31 -3.78 -6.92 10.35
C LYS A 31 -3.50 -8.09 9.40
N PRO A 32 -3.27 -7.82 8.10
CA PRO A 32 -2.99 -8.89 7.14
C PRO A 32 -1.72 -9.63 7.55
N LEU A 33 -1.67 -10.94 7.27
CA LEU A 33 -0.47 -11.77 7.50
C LEU A 33 0.74 -11.24 6.72
N PHE A 34 0.50 -10.81 5.47
CA PHE A 34 1.45 -10.07 4.64
C PHE A 34 0.68 -9.30 3.56
N ARG A 35 1.39 -8.42 2.84
CA ARG A 35 0.90 -7.70 1.66
C ARG A 35 1.84 -7.97 0.50
N PHE A 36 1.32 -8.02 -0.72
CA PHE A 36 2.15 -8.15 -1.92
C PHE A 36 1.57 -7.28 -3.04
N GLY A 37 2.42 -6.85 -3.96
CA GLY A 37 2.01 -6.14 -5.17
C GLY A 37 1.84 -7.12 -6.34
N ALA A 38 0.91 -6.84 -7.24
CA ALA A 38 0.75 -7.59 -8.47
C ALA A 38 0.59 -6.62 -9.64
N VAL A 39 1.38 -6.81 -10.70
CA VAL A 39 1.33 -6.00 -11.93
C VAL A 39 1.12 -6.94 -13.11
N ALA A 40 0.26 -6.57 -14.04
CA ALA A 40 -0.01 -7.34 -15.25
C ALA A 40 -0.12 -6.40 -16.45
N ASP A 41 0.06 -6.95 -17.65
CA ASP A 41 -0.32 -6.30 -18.91
C ASP A 41 0.28 -4.90 -19.08
N CYS A 42 1.56 -4.73 -18.72
CA CYS A 42 2.25 -3.48 -19.06
C CYS A 42 2.24 -3.27 -20.58
N GLN A 43 2.38 -4.35 -21.34
CA GLN A 43 2.24 -4.43 -22.80
C GLN A 43 2.95 -3.28 -23.52
N TYR A 44 4.11 -2.84 -23.04
CA TYR A 44 4.81 -1.74 -23.70
C TYR A 44 5.30 -2.15 -25.08
N CYS A 45 5.13 -1.24 -26.05
CA CYS A 45 5.88 -1.23 -27.29
C CYS A 45 6.02 0.21 -27.81
N ASN A 46 7.03 0.47 -28.64
CA ASN A 46 7.26 1.78 -29.25
C ASN A 46 6.47 1.92 -30.56
N GLN A 47 5.15 1.77 -30.49
CA GLN A 47 4.24 1.90 -31.62
C GLN A 47 2.98 2.67 -31.21
N THR A 48 2.31 3.26 -32.20
CA THR A 48 1.01 3.90 -31.99
C THR A 48 -0.12 2.88 -32.21
N SER A 49 -1.26 3.12 -31.56
CA SER A 49 -2.49 2.33 -31.75
C SER A 49 -3.71 3.21 -31.51
N GLY A 50 -4.79 2.94 -32.25
CA GLY A 50 -6.08 3.61 -32.04
C GLY A 50 -6.76 3.21 -30.73
N VAL A 51 -6.48 2.00 -30.23
CA VAL A 51 -7.13 1.43 -29.03
C VAL A 51 -6.13 1.31 -27.87
N ARG A 52 -4.96 0.71 -28.13
CA ARG A 52 -3.96 0.45 -27.10
C ARG A 52 -3.17 1.72 -26.78
N LYS A 53 -2.90 1.94 -25.49
CA LYS A 53 -2.17 3.13 -25.01
C LYS A 53 -0.73 2.80 -24.64
N TYR A 54 -0.01 2.16 -25.55
CA TYR A 54 1.35 1.63 -25.32
C TYR A 54 2.32 2.69 -24.77
N SER A 55 2.28 3.92 -25.31
CA SER A 55 3.17 5.01 -24.88
C SER A 55 2.96 5.45 -23.43
N LEU A 56 1.80 5.13 -22.82
CA LEU A 56 1.53 5.43 -21.41
C LEU A 56 2.04 4.35 -20.47
N SER A 57 2.33 3.15 -20.97
CA SER A 57 2.75 2.01 -20.14
C SER A 57 3.99 2.31 -19.28
N PRO A 58 5.06 2.94 -19.79
CA PRO A 58 6.19 3.30 -18.95
C PRO A 58 5.82 4.25 -17.82
N GLN A 59 4.98 5.26 -18.07
CA GLN A 59 4.56 6.20 -17.02
C GLN A 59 3.73 5.50 -15.95
N LYS A 60 2.72 4.72 -16.34
CA LYS A 60 1.88 3.95 -15.41
C LYS A 60 2.71 3.00 -14.55
N LEU A 61 3.72 2.36 -15.16
CA LEU A 61 4.63 1.49 -14.43
C LEU A 61 5.49 2.27 -13.43
N ARG A 62 5.96 3.48 -13.76
CA ARG A 62 6.68 4.34 -12.80
C ARG A 62 5.77 4.70 -11.61
N ASP A 63 4.54 5.12 -11.89
CA ASP A 63 3.57 5.51 -10.86
C ASP A 63 3.25 4.32 -9.93
N CYS A 64 3.10 3.12 -10.52
CA CYS A 64 2.91 1.87 -9.79
C CYS A 64 4.11 1.57 -8.86
N VAL A 65 5.33 1.60 -9.40
CA VAL A 65 6.56 1.35 -8.61
C VAL A 65 6.73 2.38 -7.51
N GLU A 66 6.47 3.66 -7.78
CA GLU A 66 6.52 4.74 -6.78
C GLU A 66 5.48 4.56 -5.68
N HIS A 67 4.28 4.10 -6.02
CA HIS A 67 3.25 3.78 -5.04
C HIS A 67 3.65 2.57 -4.18
N TYR A 68 4.08 1.47 -4.81
CA TYR A 68 4.48 0.25 -4.12
C TYR A 68 5.68 0.47 -3.20
N ASN A 69 6.62 1.33 -3.58
CA ASN A 69 7.77 1.71 -2.74
C ASN A 69 7.41 2.50 -1.48
N LYS A 70 6.15 2.90 -1.30
CA LYS A 70 5.62 3.53 -0.08
C LYS A 70 4.90 2.53 0.83
N LEU A 71 4.71 1.30 0.38
CA LEU A 71 3.99 0.25 1.10
C LEU A 71 4.98 -0.76 1.69
N ASP A 72 4.60 -1.38 2.80
CA ASP A 72 5.28 -2.54 3.36
C ASP A 72 4.78 -3.81 2.64
N LEU A 73 5.49 -4.20 1.57
CA LEU A 73 5.17 -5.35 0.73
C LEU A 73 6.23 -6.45 0.91
N ALA A 74 5.78 -7.68 1.12
CA ALA A 74 6.65 -8.85 1.19
C ALA A 74 7.35 -9.13 -0.15
N PHE A 75 6.64 -8.90 -1.26
CA PHE A 75 7.16 -8.96 -2.62
C PHE A 75 6.21 -8.26 -3.61
N VAL A 76 6.66 -8.13 -4.85
CA VAL A 76 5.83 -7.77 -6.00
C VAL A 76 5.99 -8.85 -7.07
N ILE A 77 4.91 -9.22 -7.74
CA ILE A 77 4.95 -10.20 -8.82
C ILE A 77 4.41 -9.60 -10.12
N HIS A 78 5.09 -9.87 -11.22
CA HIS A 78 4.64 -9.55 -12.57
C HIS A 78 3.91 -10.77 -13.18
N LEU A 79 2.65 -10.60 -13.60
CA LEU A 79 1.77 -11.70 -14.00
C LEU A 79 1.85 -12.08 -15.48
N GLY A 80 2.53 -11.29 -16.31
CA GLY A 80 2.67 -11.57 -17.75
C GLY A 80 2.50 -10.32 -18.62
N ASP A 81 2.84 -10.47 -19.90
CA ASP A 81 2.67 -9.43 -20.91
C ASP A 81 3.36 -8.10 -20.58
N PHE A 82 4.64 -8.17 -20.22
CA PHE A 82 5.40 -6.97 -19.87
C PHE A 82 5.66 -6.07 -21.09
N ILE A 83 5.81 -6.71 -22.25
CA ILE A 83 5.94 -6.09 -23.56
C ILE A 83 4.90 -6.68 -24.51
N ASP A 84 4.53 -5.95 -25.55
CA ASP A 84 3.55 -6.43 -26.54
C ASP A 84 4.18 -7.27 -27.67
N ARG A 85 5.38 -6.89 -28.16
CA ARG A 85 6.01 -7.60 -29.30
C ARG A 85 7.54 -7.52 -29.39
N ASP A 86 8.14 -6.32 -29.30
CA ASP A 86 9.55 -6.16 -29.61
C ASP A 86 10.41 -6.35 -28.34
N PHE A 87 11.35 -7.30 -28.34
CA PHE A 87 12.26 -7.53 -27.19
C PHE A 87 13.03 -6.28 -26.74
N LYS A 88 13.36 -5.37 -27.66
CA LYS A 88 13.98 -4.07 -27.32
C LYS A 88 13.16 -3.25 -26.32
N SER A 89 11.84 -3.49 -26.24
CA SER A 89 10.92 -2.81 -25.33
C SER A 89 11.22 -3.13 -23.86
N PHE A 90 11.82 -4.29 -23.56
CA PHE A 90 12.28 -4.61 -22.20
C PHE A 90 13.29 -3.60 -21.67
N ALA A 91 14.15 -3.06 -22.54
CA ALA A 91 15.13 -2.03 -22.16
C ALA A 91 14.46 -0.75 -21.62
N THR A 92 13.18 -0.52 -21.90
CA THR A 92 12.41 0.60 -21.35
C THR A 92 11.72 0.26 -20.03
N VAL A 93 11.07 -0.91 -19.93
CA VAL A 93 10.22 -1.24 -18.77
C VAL A 93 10.95 -1.98 -17.65
N THR A 94 11.94 -2.82 -17.96
CA THR A 94 12.71 -3.56 -16.95
C THR A 94 13.45 -2.64 -15.98
N PRO A 95 14.16 -1.58 -16.41
CA PRO A 95 14.80 -0.66 -15.47
C PRO A 95 13.81 0.04 -14.56
N ILE A 96 12.56 0.24 -14.99
CA ILE A 96 11.52 0.87 -14.16
C ILE A 96 11.09 -0.08 -13.05
N TYR A 97 10.80 -1.34 -13.39
CA TYR A 97 10.36 -2.37 -12.44
C TYR A 97 11.47 -2.73 -11.43
N ASN A 98 12.72 -2.75 -11.87
CA ASN A 98 13.89 -3.00 -11.00
C ASN A 98 14.12 -1.90 -9.94
N ARG A 99 13.38 -0.79 -9.97
CA ARG A 99 13.40 0.24 -8.90
C ARG A 99 12.49 -0.12 -7.71
N LEU A 100 11.78 -1.25 -7.77
CA LEU A 100 11.04 -1.78 -6.62
C LEU A 100 12.01 -2.08 -5.47
N LYS A 101 11.68 -1.61 -4.27
CA LYS A 101 12.44 -1.84 -3.04
C LYS A 101 12.18 -3.24 -2.46
N ALA A 102 10.95 -3.74 -2.61
CA ALA A 102 10.59 -5.09 -2.23
C ALA A 102 11.17 -6.11 -3.24
N PRO A 103 11.39 -7.38 -2.83
CA PRO A 103 11.69 -8.47 -3.75
C PRO A 103 10.66 -8.51 -4.89
N HIS A 104 11.13 -8.77 -6.11
CA HIS A 104 10.26 -8.76 -7.29
C HIS A 104 10.59 -9.88 -8.27
N TYR A 105 9.56 -10.40 -8.94
CA TYR A 105 9.61 -11.60 -9.78
C TYR A 105 8.80 -11.42 -11.06
#